data_AF-A0A0C2WBN4-F1
#
_entry.id   AF-A0A0C2WBN4-F1
#
_cell.length_a   1.000
_cell.length_b   1.000
_cell.length_c   1.000
_cell.angle_alpha   90.00
_cell.angle_beta   90.00
_cell.angle_gamma   90.00
#
_symmetry.space_group_name_H-M   'P 1'
#
loop_
_entity.id
_entity.type
_entity.pdbx_description
1 polymer ?
#
loop_
_entity_poly.entity_id
_entity_poly.type
_entity_poly.pdbx_seq_one_letter_code
_entity_poly.pdbx_strand_id
1 'polypeptide(L)'
;MCSNSCIAFTGPYSSLDACPKCAAPRFRTHKNKKVANQRFNTIPLGPQLQAFYRSPQGAERMKYRQRTTDNIIRSLRQSDGTIPLYEDHF
;
A
#
# COMPACT_ATOMS: atom_id res chain seq x y z
N MET A 1 5.37 -5.28 14.35
CA MET A 1 6.20 -5.83 13.27
C MET A 1 7.65 -5.90 13.75
N CYS A 2 8.50 -6.67 13.08
CA CYS A 2 9.95 -6.64 13.33
C CYS A 2 10.52 -5.23 13.04
N SER A 3 11.42 -4.71 13.87
CA SER A 3 12.03 -3.38 13.67
C SER A 3 12.75 -3.22 12.33
N ASN A 4 13.21 -4.33 11.74
CA ASN A 4 13.87 -4.37 10.44
C ASN A 4 12.91 -4.74 9.30
N SER A 5 11.59 -4.62 9.54
CA SER A 5 10.52 -4.91 8.58
C SER A 5 10.51 -6.34 7.98
N CYS A 6 11.19 -7.31 8.61
CA CYS A 6 11.35 -8.66 8.07
C CYS A 6 10.04 -9.48 8.04
N ILE A 7 9.21 -9.32 9.08
CA ILE A 7 7.90 -9.97 9.26
C ILE A 7 6.94 -9.09 10.07
N ALA A 8 5.63 -9.36 9.93
CA ALA A 8 4.61 -8.94 10.88
C ALA A 8 4.38 -10.04 11.93
N PHE A 9 4.28 -9.67 13.20
CA PHE A 9 3.95 -10.60 14.30
C PHE A 9 2.42 -10.77 14.40
N THR A 10 1.83 -11.23 13.30
CA THR A 10 0.40 -11.50 13.13
C THR A 10 0.24 -12.89 12.52
N GLY A 11 -0.97 -13.47 12.60
CA GLY A 11 -1.27 -14.78 12.01
C GLY A 11 -0.27 -15.86 12.46
N PRO A 12 0.44 -16.54 11.54
CA PRO A 12 1.41 -17.60 11.86
C PRO A 12 2.53 -17.18 12.83
N TYR A 13 2.89 -15.89 12.86
CA TYR A 13 3.96 -15.35 13.71
C TYR A 13 3.44 -14.67 14.98
N SER A 14 2.15 -14.81 15.28
CA SER A 14 1.48 -14.10 16.38
C SER A 14 1.97 -14.51 17.77
N SER A 15 2.48 -15.72 17.94
CA SER A 15 3.04 -16.24 19.20
C SER A 15 4.53 -15.94 19.39
N LEU A 16 5.22 -15.45 18.36
CA LEU A 16 6.67 -15.22 18.42
C LEU A 16 6.99 -13.94 19.19
N ASP A 17 8.02 -14.04 20.03
CA ASP A 17 8.62 -12.93 20.78
C ASP A 17 9.88 -12.37 20.12
N ALA A 18 10.44 -13.06 19.14
CA ALA A 18 11.59 -12.63 18.35
C ALA A 18 11.39 -12.96 16.87
N CYS A 19 12.01 -12.17 16.00
CA CYS A 19 11.94 -12.40 14.56
C CYS A 19 12.74 -13.66 14.18
N PRO A 20 12.16 -14.62 13.43
CA PRO A 20 12.87 -15.82 13.01
C PRO A 20 13.94 -15.56 11.93
N LYS A 21 13.95 -14.36 11.32
CA LYS A 21 14.92 -13.99 10.27
C LYS A 21 16.14 -13.25 10.81
N CYS A 22 15.95 -12.35 11.76
CA CYS A 22 17.01 -11.46 12.25
C CYS A 22 17.17 -11.44 13.76
N ALA A 23 16.48 -12.32 14.49
CA ALA A 23 16.45 -12.43 15.95
C ALA A 23 16.00 -11.17 16.71
N ALA A 24 15.63 -10.08 16.02
CA ALA A 24 15.20 -8.84 16.65
C ALA A 24 13.97 -9.08 17.56
N PRO A 25 13.98 -8.56 18.80
CA PRO A 25 12.90 -8.78 19.74
C PRO A 25 11.62 -8.04 19.30
N ARG A 26 10.47 -8.68 19.48
CA ARG A 26 9.15 -8.08 19.23
C ARG A 26 8.82 -6.97 20.21
N PHE A 27 9.31 -7.08 21.44
CA PHE A 27 8.97 -6.20 22.56
C PHE A 27 10.22 -5.57 23.18
N ARG A 28 10.04 -4.39 23.77
CA ARG A 28 10.98 -3.73 24.67
C ARG A 28 10.32 -3.45 26.02
N THR A 29 11.12 -3.33 27.06
CA THR A 29 10.64 -2.88 28.37
C THR A 29 10.58 -1.36 28.40
N HIS A 30 9.43 -0.81 28.77
CA HIS A 30 9.26 0.63 28.98
C HIS A 30 8.41 0.84 30.24
N LYS A 31 8.96 1.54 31.25
CA LYS A 31 8.33 1.74 32.57
C LYS A 31 7.82 0.42 33.18
N ASN A 32 8.67 -0.61 33.20
CA ASN A 32 8.37 -1.97 33.68
C ASN A 32 7.22 -2.69 32.94
N LYS A 33 6.85 -2.24 31.73
CA LYS A 33 5.83 -2.89 30.89
C LYS A 33 6.44 -3.38 29.57
N LYS A 34 5.98 -4.56 29.10
CA LYS A 34 6.33 -5.14 27.80
C LYS A 34 5.57 -4.37 26.70
N VAL A 35 6.27 -3.59 25.90
CA VAL A 35 5.70 -2.75 24.83
C VAL A 35 6.25 -3.22 23.47
N ALA A 36 5.38 -3.36 22.46
CA ALA A 36 5.81 -3.75 21.13
C ALA A 36 6.80 -2.72 20.55
N ASN A 37 7.91 -3.19 19.97
CA ASN A 37 8.93 -2.31 19.39
C ASN A 37 8.39 -1.49 18.23
N GLN A 38 7.53 -2.09 17.41
CA GLN A 38 6.89 -1.42 16.28
C GLN A 38 5.48 -1.96 16.07
N ARG A 39 4.53 -1.07 15.84
CA ARG A 39 3.14 -1.40 15.48
C ARG A 39 2.92 -1.12 13.99
N PHE A 40 2.11 -1.95 13.34
CA PHE A 40 1.65 -1.65 11.99
C PHE A 40 0.32 -0.91 12.11
N ASN A 41 0.18 0.21 11.40
CA ASN A 41 -1.08 0.92 11.33
C ASN A 41 -1.81 0.44 10.09
N THR A 42 -3.04 -0.05 10.25
CA THR A 42 -3.89 -0.37 9.12
C THR A 42 -4.50 0.92 8.59
N ILE A 43 -4.21 1.28 7.34
CA ILE A 43 -4.89 2.36 6.63
C ILE A 43 -6.05 1.72 5.87
N PRO A 44 -7.31 1.90 6.30
CA PRO A 44 -8.43 1.25 5.65
C PRO A 44 -8.69 1.90 4.29
N LEU A 45 -8.37 1.19 3.20
CA LEU A 45 -8.46 1.75 1.84
C LEU A 45 -9.88 2.16 1.45
N GLY A 46 -10.90 1.38 1.82
CA GLY A 46 -12.30 1.65 1.46
C GLY A 46 -12.78 3.05 1.90
N PRO A 47 -12.71 3.39 3.20
CA PRO A 47 -13.06 4.73 3.69
C PRO A 47 -12.27 5.86 3.05
N GLN A 48 -10.98 5.65 2.76
CA GLN A 48 -10.14 6.65 2.08
C GLN A 48 -10.64 6.90 0.65
N LEU A 49 -10.91 5.83 -0.10
CA LEU A 49 -11.48 5.92 -1.44
C LEU A 49 -12.85 6.59 -1.42
N GLN A 50 -13.73 6.17 -0.51
CA GLN A 50 -15.04 6.82 -0.34
C GLN A 50 -14.89 8.32 -0.12
N ALA A 51 -13.97 8.74 0.74
CA ALA A 51 -13.69 10.16 0.98
C ALA A 51 -13.25 10.91 -0.30
N PHE A 52 -12.40 10.31 -1.14
CA PHE A 52 -11.99 10.93 -2.42
C PHE A 52 -13.14 11.12 -3.40
N TYR A 53 -14.16 10.24 -3.38
CA TYR A 53 -15.35 10.36 -4.23
C TYR A 53 -16.42 11.33 -3.70
N ARG A 54 -16.25 11.94 -2.51
CA ARG A 54 -17.30 12.79 -1.89
C ARG A 54 -17.51 14.14 -2.56
N SER A 55 -16.53 14.65 -3.31
CA SER A 55 -16.66 15.92 -4.04
C SER A 55 -16.70 15.69 -5.54
N PRO A 56 -17.40 16.52 -6.33
CA PRO A 56 -17.40 16.39 -7.79
C PRO A 56 -15.98 16.43 -8.39
N GLN A 57 -15.13 17.32 -7.88
CA GLN A 57 -13.74 17.42 -8.32
C GLN A 57 -12.94 16.16 -7.98
N GLY A 58 -13.09 15.63 -6.75
CA GLY A 58 -12.42 14.40 -6.33
C GLY A 58 -12.87 13.19 -7.13
N ALA A 59 -14.18 13.02 -7.31
CA ALA A 59 -14.77 11.97 -8.12
C ALA A 59 -14.28 12.01 -9.58
N GLU A 60 -14.12 13.20 -10.16
CA GLU A 60 -13.56 13.33 -11.51
C GLU A 60 -12.07 12.94 -11.57
N ARG A 61 -11.27 13.33 -10.56
CA ARG A 61 -9.87 12.89 -10.45
C ARG A 61 -9.76 11.37 -10.31
N MET A 62 -10.67 10.73 -9.58
CA MET A 62 -10.66 9.28 -9.40
C MET A 62 -10.90 8.49 -10.71
N LYS A 63 -11.42 9.14 -11.77
CA LYS A 63 -11.54 8.55 -13.11
C LYS A 63 -10.24 8.60 -13.93
N TYR A 64 -9.15 9.17 -13.40
CA TYR A 64 -7.88 9.32 -14.10
C TYR A 64 -7.40 8.02 -14.76
N ARG A 65 -7.27 6.94 -13.97
CA ARG A 65 -6.81 5.65 -14.48
C ARG A 65 -7.66 5.15 -15.65
N GLN A 66 -8.99 5.26 -15.55
CA GLN A 66 -9.88 4.83 -16.62
C GLN A 66 -9.63 5.65 -17.89
N ARG A 67 -9.65 6.98 -17.79
CA ARG A 67 -9.43 7.88 -18.94
C ARG A 67 -8.07 7.65 -19.60
N THR A 68 -7.01 7.54 -18.82
CA THR A 68 -5.65 7.30 -19.33
C THR A 68 -5.56 5.93 -20.02
N THR A 69 -6.13 4.88 -19.41
CA THR A 69 -6.15 3.54 -20.01
C THR A 69 -6.93 3.52 -21.33
N ASP A 70 -8.11 4.16 -21.37
CA ASP A 70 -8.94 4.24 -22.56
C ASP A 70 -8.22 4.98 -23.70
N ASN A 71 -7.48 6.05 -23.37
CA ASN A 71 -6.66 6.78 -24.34
C ASN A 71 -5.52 5.90 -24.87
N ILE A 72 -4.79 5.18 -24.01
CA ILE A 72 -3.71 4.28 -24.43
C ILE A 72 -4.24 3.18 -25.35
N ILE A 73 -5.36 2.54 -24.98
CA ILE A 73 -5.99 1.49 -25.80
C ILE A 73 -6.41 2.05 -27.15
N ARG A 74 -6.95 3.27 -27.21
CA ARG A 74 -7.31 3.93 -28.47
C ARG A 74 -6.07 4.15 -29.34
N SER A 75 -4.98 4.67 -28.79
CA SER A 75 -3.73 4.89 -29.52
C SER A 75 -3.16 3.58 -30.06
N LEU A 76 -3.12 2.53 -29.23
CA LEU A 76 -2.67 1.19 -29.65
C LEU A 76 -3.44 0.64 -30.86
N ARG A 77 -4.76 0.83 -30.89
CA ARG A 77 -5.60 0.40 -32.02
C ARG A 77 -5.31 1.18 -33.31
N GLN A 78 -4.89 2.43 -33.19
CA GLN A 78 -4.56 3.29 -34.32
C GLN A 78 -3.14 3.09 -34.84
N SER A 79 -2.23 2.59 -33.99
CA SER A 79 -0.80 2.45 -34.28
C SER A 79 -0.36 0.99 -34.47
N ASP A 80 -1.28 0.10 -34.85
CA ASP A 80 -1.04 -1.34 -35.07
C ASP A 80 -0.28 -2.01 -33.90
N GLY A 81 -0.67 -1.66 -32.67
CA GLY A 81 -0.06 -2.20 -31.45
C GLY A 81 1.23 -1.50 -31.01
N THR A 82 1.69 -0.46 -31.71
CA THR A 82 2.91 0.29 -31.35
C THR A 82 2.59 1.48 -30.46
N ILE A 83 3.29 1.63 -29.33
CA ILE A 83 3.21 2.83 -28.49
C ILE A 83 4.44 3.69 -28.78
N PRO A 84 4.27 4.95 -29.22
CA PRO A 84 5.40 5.80 -29.57
C PRO A 84 6.24 6.24 -28.36
N LEU A 85 5.65 6.23 -27.16
CA LEU A 85 6.27 6.73 -25.94
C LEU A 85 5.76 5.97 -24.71
N TYR A 86 6.69 5.39 -23.97
CA TYR A 86 6.42 4.79 -22.66
C TYR A 86 6.76 5.81 -21.58
N GLU A 87 5.74 6.48 -21.05
CA GLU A 87 5.88 7.48 -19.99
C GLU A 87 5.02 7.11 -18.78
N ASP A 88 5.50 7.51 -17.61
CA ASP A 88 4.73 7.44 -16.38
C ASP A 88 3.63 8.51 -16.40
N HIS A 89 2.39 8.05 -16.51
CA HIS A 89 1.22 8.91 -16.42
C HIS A 89 0.92 9.21 -14.95
N PHE A 90 1.31 10.40 -14.49
CA PHE A 90 1.03 10.95 -13.15
C PHE A 90 -0.32 11.68 -13.07
#